data_AF-A0A955NR56-F1
#
_entry.id   AF-A0A955NR56-F1
#
_cell.length_a   1.000
_cell.length_b   1.000
_cell.length_c   1.000
_cell.angle_alpha   90.00
_cell.angle_beta   90.00
_cell.angle_gamma   90.00
#
_symmetry.space_group_name_H-M   'P 1'
#
loop_
_entity.id
_entity.type
_entity.pdbx_description
1 polymer ?
#
loop_
_entity_poly.entity_id
_entity_poly.type
_entity_poly.pdbx_seq_one_letter_code
_entity_poly.pdbx_strand_id
1 'polypeptide(L)'
;LDHPLRDQVEAYHPLTGGKVVTCQDCHMSLYPVGEVAEYPTDLVATQGSGDEPLVERRVSTHYFTGVDMALIDFPNQDDPTLDKNGLPKGLDQRRKLLIERAVEMSLEGTPDEINPGENFPLSVTLTNVGAGHNVVAGFSQERQIWIEATVTDGSGKEVFATGYLRRFDPATGEFLVDPDGDGDHDEEWANVGFAFASDDSNGTPVNPYIEVEGPDKHLVTFTNHFEYVDEQGNHHETHLPIGKTNHFNNGRSLKPFEPVTHVYDIPIPATATGPLSVSVRLRFRHFLPSFLRYLKDRDNSLITEEIIDRVQIIDMCAQSKQVEMDPDVDLNGDGEIDQLDLLEFMRQWHLQHME
;
A
#
# COMPACT_ATOMS: atom_id res chain seq x y z
N LEU A 1 -25.71 37.17 17.35
CA LEU A 1 -24.99 36.00 17.88
C LEU A 1 -24.37 35.30 16.68
N ASP A 2 -23.24 35.86 16.21
CA ASP A 2 -22.42 35.31 15.12
C ASP A 2 -21.36 34.40 15.73
N HIS A 3 -21.27 33.16 15.25
CA HIS A 3 -20.30 32.19 15.73
C HIS A 3 -19.09 32.15 14.77
N PRO A 4 -17.88 32.49 15.21
CA PRO A 4 -16.69 32.73 14.36
C PRO A 4 -16.11 31.49 13.65
N LEU A 5 -16.75 30.32 13.79
CA LEU A 5 -16.34 29.08 13.12
C LEU A 5 -17.27 28.65 11.98
N ARG A 6 -18.33 29.41 11.71
CA ARG A 6 -19.33 29.08 10.68
C ARG A 6 -18.77 29.21 9.24
N ASP A 7 -17.79 30.09 9.02
CA ASP A 7 -17.23 30.35 7.68
C ASP A 7 -15.95 29.54 7.37
N GLN A 8 -15.44 28.76 8.32
CA GLN A 8 -14.21 27.97 8.12
C GLN A 8 -14.45 26.55 7.56
N VAL A 9 -15.70 26.05 7.55
CA VAL A 9 -16.03 24.68 7.09
C VAL A 9 -16.56 24.64 5.65
N GLU A 10 -16.64 25.78 4.95
CA GLU A 10 -17.04 25.79 3.53
C GLU A 10 -15.86 25.55 2.59
N ALA A 11 -15.50 24.29 2.37
CA ALA A 11 -15.19 23.82 1.01
C ALA A 11 -15.62 22.35 0.91
N TYR A 12 -16.57 22.18 0.00
CA TYR A 12 -17.30 20.99 -0.35
C TYR A 12 -16.41 19.84 -0.72
N HIS A 13 -16.82 18.64 -0.33
CA HIS A 13 -15.95 17.51 -0.37
C HIS A 13 -16.48 16.27 -1.14
N PRO A 14 -15.97 15.97 -2.37
CA PRO A 14 -16.15 14.66 -3.03
C PRO A 14 -15.08 13.55 -2.83
N LEU A 15 -13.75 13.81 -2.68
CA LEU A 15 -12.79 13.01 -1.81
C LEU A 15 -11.75 13.81 -0.91
N THR A 16 -11.15 14.98 -1.31
CA THR A 16 -10.94 16.17 -0.38
C THR A 16 -11.30 17.63 -0.85
N GLY A 17 -11.90 17.86 -2.03
CA GLY A 17 -12.75 19.06 -2.27
C GLY A 17 -12.10 20.46 -2.14
N GLY A 18 -10.77 20.50 -2.04
CA GLY A 18 -9.99 21.73 -1.96
C GLY A 18 -9.67 22.26 -0.56
N LYS A 19 -9.83 21.49 0.53
CA LYS A 19 -9.28 21.88 1.85
C LYS A 19 -8.39 20.80 2.46
N VAL A 20 -7.27 21.26 3.03
CA VAL A 20 -6.38 20.44 3.86
C VAL A 20 -7.16 19.94 5.07
N VAL A 21 -7.30 18.62 5.15
CA VAL A 21 -7.91 17.91 6.27
C VAL A 21 -6.94 17.98 7.46
N THR A 22 -7.42 18.39 8.64
CA THR A 22 -6.57 18.44 9.83
C THR A 22 -6.41 17.06 10.46
N CYS A 23 -5.43 16.87 11.34
CA CYS A 23 -5.30 15.62 12.09
C CYS A 23 -6.60 15.26 12.85
N GLN A 24 -7.38 16.25 13.28
CA GLN A 24 -8.65 16.02 13.98
C GLN A 24 -9.71 15.47 13.03
N ASP A 25 -9.72 15.90 11.78
CA ASP A 25 -10.74 15.53 10.80
C ASP A 25 -10.63 14.08 10.33
N CYS A 26 -9.45 13.46 10.46
CA CYS A 26 -9.27 12.02 10.27
C CYS A 26 -9.25 11.23 11.58
N HIS A 27 -8.59 11.72 12.63
CA HIS A 27 -8.39 10.89 13.84
C HIS A 27 -9.47 11.08 14.91
N MET A 28 -10.06 12.29 15.01
CA MET A 28 -11.02 12.66 16.07
C MET A 28 -12.46 12.84 15.56
N SER A 29 -12.72 12.38 14.34
CA SER A 29 -14.03 12.40 13.68
C SER A 29 -14.68 11.00 13.73
N LEU A 30 -15.74 10.77 12.96
CA LEU A 30 -16.35 9.45 12.73
C LEU A 30 -15.58 8.62 11.71
N TYR A 31 -14.60 9.20 11.01
CA TYR A 31 -13.70 8.46 10.16
C TYR A 31 -12.89 7.43 10.98
N PRO A 32 -12.61 6.22 10.46
CA PRO A 32 -12.93 5.74 9.12
C PRO A 32 -14.31 5.11 8.96
N VAL A 33 -15.14 5.02 10.02
CA VAL A 33 -16.47 4.39 9.92
C VAL A 33 -17.46 5.27 9.15
N GLY A 34 -17.42 6.57 9.40
CA GLY A 34 -18.07 7.61 8.59
C GLY A 34 -17.09 8.30 7.66
N GLU A 35 -17.51 9.45 7.14
CA GLU A 35 -16.72 10.24 6.19
C GLU A 35 -15.63 11.05 6.90
N VAL A 36 -14.59 11.41 6.14
CA VAL A 36 -13.56 12.34 6.61
C VAL A 36 -14.22 13.65 7.05
N ALA A 37 -13.81 14.19 8.19
CA ALA A 37 -14.39 15.38 8.82
C ALA A 37 -15.88 15.27 9.19
N GLU A 38 -16.48 14.08 9.20
CA GLU A 38 -17.81 13.86 9.76
C GLU A 38 -17.72 13.72 11.27
N TYR A 39 -18.45 14.52 12.05
CA TYR A 39 -18.36 14.48 13.52
C TYR A 39 -19.72 14.17 14.14
N PRO A 40 -19.75 13.43 15.27
CA PRO A 40 -20.98 13.28 16.03
C PRO A 40 -21.41 14.63 16.63
N THR A 41 -22.71 14.73 16.90
CA THR A 41 -23.30 15.86 17.63
C THR A 41 -23.76 15.35 18.99
N ASP A 42 -23.43 16.08 20.06
CA ASP A 42 -23.79 15.70 21.43
C ASP A 42 -23.89 16.92 22.35
N LEU A 43 -24.48 16.72 23.53
CA LEU A 43 -24.37 17.65 24.63
C LEU A 43 -22.94 17.68 25.14
N VAL A 44 -22.39 18.88 25.29
CA VAL A 44 -21.01 19.11 25.72
C VAL A 44 -20.83 19.36 27.20
N ALA A 45 -21.93 19.33 27.92
CA ALA A 45 -21.99 19.44 29.36
C ALA A 45 -23.21 18.64 29.82
N THR A 46 -23.20 18.23 31.07
CA THR A 46 -24.38 17.69 31.73
C THR A 46 -25.33 18.83 32.04
N GLN A 47 -26.64 18.66 31.81
CA GLN A 47 -27.65 19.65 32.17
C GLN A 47 -27.54 19.96 33.67
N GLY A 48 -27.28 21.22 34.00
CA GLY A 48 -27.28 21.70 35.38
C GLY A 48 -28.70 21.98 35.89
N SER A 49 -28.83 22.59 37.06
CA SER A 49 -30.13 22.98 37.63
C SER A 49 -30.77 24.23 36.98
N GLY A 50 -30.25 24.68 35.84
CA GLY A 50 -30.80 25.81 35.10
C GLY A 50 -31.92 25.37 34.16
N ASP A 51 -32.87 26.28 33.89
CA ASP A 51 -34.06 26.01 33.08
C ASP A 51 -33.81 26.07 31.57
N GLU A 52 -32.64 26.57 31.14
CA GLU A 52 -32.27 26.64 29.73
C GLU A 52 -31.76 25.27 29.25
N PRO A 53 -32.39 24.65 28.23
CA PRO A 53 -31.95 23.35 27.72
C PRO A 53 -30.61 23.50 27.00
N LEU A 54 -29.67 22.59 27.31
CA LEU A 54 -28.44 22.47 26.53
C LEU A 54 -28.76 22.07 25.08
N VAL A 55 -28.02 22.65 24.15
CA VAL A 55 -28.09 22.32 22.73
C VAL A 55 -26.94 21.38 22.37
N GLU A 56 -27.24 20.41 21.51
CA GLU A 56 -26.22 19.55 20.95
C GLU A 56 -25.31 20.36 20.01
N ARG A 57 -24.02 20.08 20.05
CA ARG A 57 -23.03 20.65 19.12
C ARG A 57 -22.06 19.57 18.66
N ARG A 58 -21.33 19.85 17.58
CA ARG A 58 -20.21 19.01 17.12
C ARG A 58 -19.28 18.69 18.28
N VAL A 59 -18.97 17.40 18.47
CA VAL A 59 -17.99 16.93 19.44
C VAL A 59 -16.93 16.08 18.76
N SER A 60 -15.68 16.23 19.19
CA SER A 60 -14.60 15.35 18.79
C SER A 60 -14.69 14.04 19.56
N THR A 61 -14.43 12.92 18.88
CA THR A 61 -14.44 11.59 19.51
C THR A 61 -13.29 11.41 20.50
N HIS A 62 -12.26 12.26 20.40
CA HIS A 62 -11.01 12.19 21.17
C HIS A 62 -10.25 10.88 21.01
N TYR A 63 -10.58 10.14 19.96
CA TYR A 63 -9.70 9.11 19.46
C TYR A 63 -8.52 9.75 18.74
N PHE A 64 -7.32 9.22 18.95
CA PHE A 64 -6.13 9.59 18.20
C PHE A 64 -5.31 8.33 17.97
N THR A 65 -5.80 7.48 17.07
CA THR A 65 -5.15 6.20 16.74
C THR A 65 -4.12 6.44 15.65
N GLY A 66 -2.85 6.19 15.97
CA GLY A 66 -1.76 6.15 14.98
C GLY A 66 -1.63 4.77 14.32
N VAL A 67 -0.61 4.62 13.49
CA VAL A 67 -0.20 3.32 12.94
C VAL A 67 0.64 2.51 13.92
N ASP A 68 0.94 3.02 15.11
CA ASP A 68 1.84 2.37 16.06
C ASP A 68 1.24 1.06 16.62
N MET A 69 2.09 0.06 16.84
CA MET A 69 1.73 -1.21 17.50
C MET A 69 2.32 -1.23 18.89
N ALA A 70 1.48 -1.46 19.90
CA ALA A 70 2.00 -1.77 21.22
C ALA A 70 2.60 -3.19 21.18
N LEU A 71 3.90 -3.28 21.46
CA LEU A 71 4.64 -4.53 21.60
C LEU A 71 4.63 -5.05 23.05
N ILE A 72 3.73 -4.54 23.87
CA ILE A 72 3.53 -4.90 25.27
C ILE A 72 2.02 -5.03 25.52
N ASP A 73 1.63 -5.62 26.66
CA ASP A 73 0.23 -5.58 27.10
C ASP A 73 -0.22 -4.12 27.28
N PHE A 74 -1.19 -3.70 26.47
CA PHE A 74 -1.67 -2.33 26.42
C PHE A 74 -3.19 -2.30 26.59
N PRO A 75 -3.73 -1.46 27.50
CA PRO A 75 -5.16 -1.46 27.82
C PRO A 75 -6.04 -1.24 26.58
N ASN A 76 -7.06 -2.10 26.44
CA ASN A 76 -8.05 -2.04 25.37
C ASN A 76 -7.44 -2.07 23.96
N GLN A 77 -6.29 -2.70 23.77
CA GLN A 77 -5.67 -2.78 22.46
C GLN A 77 -6.55 -3.54 21.45
N ASP A 78 -7.15 -4.64 21.89
CA ASP A 78 -7.93 -5.58 21.08
C ASP A 78 -9.43 -5.56 21.39
N ASP A 79 -9.93 -4.59 22.16
CA ASP A 79 -11.35 -4.45 22.55
C ASP A 79 -12.25 -4.50 21.30
N PRO A 80 -13.05 -5.58 21.13
CA PRO A 80 -13.86 -5.78 19.93
C PRO A 80 -15.15 -4.94 19.96
N THR A 81 -15.43 -4.23 21.05
CA THR A 81 -16.66 -3.46 21.22
C THR A 81 -16.62 -2.13 20.47
N LEU A 82 -17.81 -1.62 20.16
CA LEU A 82 -17.98 -0.31 19.56
C LEU A 82 -18.36 0.72 20.65
N ASP A 83 -18.03 1.98 20.39
CA ASP A 83 -18.60 3.11 21.11
C ASP A 83 -20.05 3.38 20.67
N LYS A 84 -20.67 4.41 21.26
CA LYS A 84 -22.06 4.77 20.93
C LYS A 84 -22.25 5.29 19.50
N ASN A 85 -21.18 5.68 18.83
CA ASN A 85 -21.18 6.19 17.45
C ASN A 85 -20.80 5.09 16.43
N GLY A 86 -20.57 3.85 16.89
CA GLY A 86 -20.17 2.74 16.03
C GLY A 86 -18.67 2.66 15.75
N LEU A 87 -17.83 3.47 16.39
CA LEU A 87 -16.38 3.40 16.26
C LEU A 87 -15.80 2.27 17.11
N PRO A 88 -14.85 1.45 16.60
CA PRO A 88 -14.20 0.45 17.44
C PRO A 88 -13.46 1.09 18.60
N LYS A 89 -13.58 0.53 19.81
CA LYS A 89 -12.81 1.00 20.97
C LYS A 89 -11.38 0.49 20.94
N GLY A 90 -11.16 -0.73 20.42
CA GLY A 90 -9.83 -1.29 20.24
C GLY A 90 -8.93 -0.45 19.35
N LEU A 91 -7.64 -0.38 19.69
CA LEU A 91 -6.62 0.30 18.89
C LEU A 91 -6.33 -0.49 17.61
N ASP A 92 -6.26 -1.82 17.69
CA ASP A 92 -5.94 -2.69 16.57
C ASP A 92 -6.99 -2.57 15.46
N GLN A 93 -8.27 -2.62 15.81
CA GLN A 93 -9.38 -2.53 14.86
C GLN A 93 -9.47 -1.13 14.23
N ARG A 94 -9.36 -0.06 15.01
CA ARG A 94 -9.37 1.33 14.46
C ARG A 94 -8.21 1.57 13.52
N ARG A 95 -7.00 1.15 13.92
CA ARG A 95 -5.79 1.30 13.11
C ARG A 95 -5.90 0.55 11.79
N LYS A 96 -6.38 -0.70 11.82
CA LYS A 96 -6.62 -1.48 10.60
C LYS A 96 -7.56 -0.73 9.66
N LEU A 97 -8.70 -0.24 10.15
CA LEU A 97 -9.64 0.52 9.33
C LEU A 97 -9.05 1.84 8.79
N LEU A 98 -8.20 2.53 9.54
CA LEU A 98 -7.52 3.74 9.08
C LEU A 98 -6.53 3.43 7.94
N ILE A 99 -5.77 2.34 8.07
CA ILE A 99 -4.82 1.86 7.06
C ILE A 99 -5.56 1.44 5.78
N GLU A 100 -6.66 0.70 5.92
CA GLU A 100 -7.52 0.22 4.82
C GLU A 100 -8.25 1.34 4.06
N ARG A 101 -8.32 2.55 4.63
CA ARG A 101 -8.96 3.71 4.00
C ARG A 101 -7.99 4.85 3.66
N ALA A 102 -6.70 4.65 3.87
CA ALA A 102 -5.69 5.70 3.66
C ALA A 102 -5.39 5.94 2.17
N VAL A 103 -5.48 4.90 1.34
CA VAL A 103 -5.05 4.93 -0.07
C VAL A 103 -6.10 4.25 -0.94
N GLU A 104 -6.43 4.90 -2.06
CA GLU A 104 -7.23 4.30 -3.12
C GLU A 104 -6.34 3.83 -4.27
N MET A 105 -6.72 2.71 -4.88
CA MET A 105 -6.04 2.13 -6.05
C MET A 105 -6.98 2.14 -7.26
N SER A 106 -6.44 2.52 -8.41
CA SER A 106 -7.06 2.39 -9.73
C SER A 106 -6.15 1.64 -10.68
N LEU A 107 -6.74 0.79 -11.52
CA LEU A 107 -6.05 0.12 -12.65
C LEU A 107 -6.32 0.80 -13.99
N GLU A 108 -6.86 2.04 -13.97
CA GLU A 108 -7.08 2.84 -15.17
C GLU A 108 -5.77 3.02 -15.95
N GLY A 109 -5.88 2.93 -17.28
CA GLY A 109 -4.74 2.90 -18.20
C GLY A 109 -4.18 1.49 -18.47
N THR A 110 -4.60 0.47 -17.73
CA THR A 110 -4.36 -0.93 -18.11
C THR A 110 -5.28 -1.30 -19.28
N PRO A 111 -4.81 -1.92 -20.38
CA PRO A 111 -5.66 -2.35 -21.49
C PRO A 111 -6.76 -3.32 -21.06
N ASP A 112 -7.86 -3.35 -21.82
CA ASP A 112 -8.95 -4.33 -21.64
C ASP A 112 -8.73 -5.60 -22.48
N GLU A 113 -7.86 -5.54 -23.49
CA GLU A 113 -7.55 -6.62 -24.43
C GLU A 113 -6.03 -6.65 -24.71
N ILE A 114 -5.45 -7.83 -24.94
CA ILE A 114 -4.04 -8.02 -25.31
C ILE A 114 -3.84 -9.30 -26.14
N ASN A 115 -2.89 -9.32 -27.08
CA ASN A 115 -2.57 -10.55 -27.81
C ASN A 115 -1.48 -11.37 -27.10
N PRO A 116 -1.49 -12.71 -27.23
CA PRO A 116 -0.36 -13.53 -26.79
C PRO A 116 0.95 -13.09 -27.47
N GLY A 117 2.05 -13.04 -26.71
CA GLY A 117 3.36 -12.63 -27.21
C GLY A 117 3.63 -11.12 -27.14
N GLU A 118 2.62 -10.31 -26.79
CA GLU A 118 2.79 -8.86 -26.60
C GLU A 118 3.27 -8.52 -25.18
N ASN A 119 3.75 -7.28 -25.06
CA ASN A 119 4.06 -6.67 -23.77
C ASN A 119 2.79 -6.04 -23.19
N PHE A 120 2.34 -6.52 -22.04
CA PHE A 120 1.15 -6.07 -21.33
C PHE A 120 1.51 -4.96 -20.31
N PRO A 121 1.05 -3.70 -20.52
CA PRO A 121 1.30 -2.61 -19.60
C PRO A 121 0.24 -2.58 -18.48
N LEU A 122 0.58 -3.10 -17.30
CA LEU A 122 -0.25 -2.99 -16.10
C LEU A 122 -0.01 -1.66 -15.40
N SER A 123 -0.99 -0.74 -15.51
CA SER A 123 -0.98 0.58 -14.87
C SER A 123 -1.61 0.49 -13.49
N VAL A 124 -0.84 0.80 -12.44
CA VAL A 124 -1.30 0.85 -11.05
C VAL A 124 -1.17 2.28 -10.54
N THR A 125 -2.30 2.94 -10.30
CA THR A 125 -2.36 4.29 -9.75
C THR A 125 -2.79 4.24 -8.29
N LEU A 126 -1.99 4.85 -7.41
CA LEU A 126 -2.27 4.96 -5.99
C LEU A 126 -2.48 6.43 -5.62
N THR A 127 -3.57 6.72 -4.92
CA THR A 127 -3.89 8.06 -4.42
C THR A 127 -4.02 8.00 -2.90
N ASN A 128 -3.18 8.74 -2.18
CA ASN A 128 -3.40 8.99 -0.76
C ASN A 128 -4.62 9.89 -0.60
N VAL A 129 -5.72 9.30 -0.14
CA VAL A 129 -7.01 9.98 0.07
C VAL A 129 -7.17 10.50 1.51
N GLY A 130 -6.15 10.32 2.36
CA GLY A 130 -6.15 10.68 3.77
C GLY A 130 -5.48 12.02 4.14
N ALA A 131 -6.12 12.71 5.10
CA ALA A 131 -5.59 13.47 6.25
C ALA A 131 -4.52 14.59 6.14
N GLY A 132 -4.06 14.99 4.96
CA GLY A 132 -3.16 16.15 4.86
C GLY A 132 -1.71 15.91 5.31
N HIS A 133 -1.27 14.65 5.36
CA HIS A 133 0.14 14.25 5.47
C HIS A 133 0.47 13.05 4.57
N ASN A 134 1.76 12.78 4.34
CA ASN A 134 2.20 11.70 3.47
C ASN A 134 1.90 10.30 4.02
N VAL A 135 1.86 9.29 3.15
CA VAL A 135 1.77 7.86 3.49
C VAL A 135 2.99 7.13 2.91
N VAL A 136 3.89 6.54 3.68
CA VAL A 136 3.93 6.51 5.16
C VAL A 136 4.42 7.85 5.74
N ALA A 137 3.85 8.29 6.86
CA ALA A 137 4.38 9.39 7.66
C ALA A 137 5.20 8.91 8.87
N GLY A 138 6.03 9.80 9.42
CA GLY A 138 6.75 9.58 10.68
C GLY A 138 7.98 8.68 10.55
N PHE A 139 8.46 8.16 11.68
CA PHE A 139 9.51 7.14 11.75
C PHE A 139 8.97 5.87 11.07
N SER A 140 9.39 5.60 9.82
CA SER A 140 8.76 4.58 8.97
C SER A 140 9.75 3.68 8.25
N GLN A 141 11.04 3.77 8.56
CA GLN A 141 12.04 2.84 8.03
C GLN A 141 11.77 1.39 8.47
N GLU A 142 11.16 1.21 9.64
CA GLU A 142 10.77 -0.11 10.13
C GLU A 142 9.46 -0.63 9.51
N ARG A 143 8.71 0.26 8.83
CA ARG A 143 7.42 -0.04 8.21
C ARG A 143 7.63 -0.36 6.74
N GLN A 144 6.85 -1.28 6.20
CA GLN A 144 6.87 -1.60 4.78
C GLN A 144 5.53 -1.30 4.16
N ILE A 145 5.55 -0.53 3.06
CA ILE A 145 4.45 -0.43 2.10
C ILE A 145 4.99 -0.85 0.74
N TRP A 146 4.32 -1.80 0.09
CA TRP A 146 4.71 -2.28 -1.23
C TRP A 146 3.52 -2.71 -2.07
N ILE A 147 3.70 -2.73 -3.39
CA ILE A 147 2.73 -3.31 -4.31
C ILE A 147 3.03 -4.80 -4.43
N GLU A 148 1.98 -5.60 -4.28
CA GLU A 148 1.96 -7.00 -4.71
C GLU A 148 1.06 -7.11 -5.94
N ALA A 149 1.55 -7.75 -6.99
CA ALA A 149 0.78 -7.95 -8.22
C ALA A 149 1.01 -9.32 -8.83
N THR A 150 -0.08 -9.92 -9.31
CA THR A 150 -0.12 -11.22 -9.97
C THR A 150 -0.89 -11.09 -11.28
N VAL A 151 -0.36 -11.67 -12.36
CA VAL A 151 -1.11 -11.90 -13.60
C VAL A 151 -1.09 -13.39 -13.90
N THR A 152 -2.26 -13.99 -14.05
CA THR A 152 -2.41 -15.38 -14.49
C THR A 152 -3.09 -15.45 -15.84
N ASP A 153 -2.73 -16.44 -16.67
CA ASP A 153 -3.45 -16.74 -17.90
C ASP A 153 -4.75 -17.51 -17.65
N GLY A 154 -5.54 -17.76 -18.70
CA GLY A 154 -6.81 -18.48 -18.66
C GLY A 154 -6.70 -19.96 -18.27
N SER A 155 -5.49 -20.53 -18.25
CA SER A 155 -5.24 -21.87 -17.70
C SER A 155 -5.00 -21.85 -16.19
N GLY A 156 -4.89 -20.66 -15.59
CA GLY A 156 -4.51 -20.44 -14.20
C GLY A 156 -3.00 -20.40 -13.97
N LYS A 157 -2.19 -20.36 -15.03
CA LYS A 157 -0.73 -20.28 -14.91
C LYS A 157 -0.32 -18.84 -14.66
N GLU A 158 0.51 -18.62 -13.65
CA GLU A 158 1.12 -17.32 -13.39
C GLU A 158 2.10 -16.94 -14.51
N VAL A 159 1.86 -15.79 -15.13
CA VAL A 159 2.71 -15.19 -16.17
C VAL A 159 3.51 -14.00 -15.64
N PHE A 160 3.07 -13.40 -14.53
CA PHE A 160 3.80 -12.35 -13.84
C PHE A 160 3.51 -12.34 -12.34
N ALA A 161 4.53 -11.96 -11.58
CA ALA A 161 4.52 -11.93 -10.14
C ALA A 161 5.51 -10.88 -9.60
N THR A 162 5.05 -10.02 -8.69
CA THR A 162 5.89 -9.14 -7.86
C THR A 162 5.27 -8.91 -6.47
N GLY A 163 6.10 -8.52 -5.50
CA GLY A 163 5.72 -8.20 -4.13
C GLY A 163 5.38 -9.40 -3.26
N TYR A 164 5.62 -10.61 -3.77
CA TYR A 164 5.45 -11.83 -3.00
C TYR A 164 6.46 -11.86 -1.89
N LEU A 165 6.04 -12.56 -0.87
CA LEU A 165 6.84 -12.68 0.30
C LEU A 165 7.76 -13.96 0.17
N ARG A 166 7.56 -14.88 -0.79
CA ARG A 166 8.29 -16.18 -0.94
C ARG A 166 9.80 -16.25 -0.65
N ARG A 167 10.21 -17.34 0.02
CA ARG A 167 11.60 -17.72 0.33
C ARG A 167 12.37 -18.10 -0.95
N PHE A 168 13.64 -17.75 -0.98
CA PHE A 168 14.61 -18.03 -2.05
C PHE A 168 15.77 -18.87 -1.50
N ASP A 169 16.32 -19.77 -2.31
CA ASP A 169 17.58 -20.46 -2.04
C ASP A 169 18.79 -19.63 -2.53
N PRO A 170 19.60 -19.08 -1.61
CA PRO A 170 20.76 -18.24 -1.96
C PRO A 170 21.90 -18.95 -2.67
N ALA A 171 21.91 -20.29 -2.71
CA ALA A 171 22.90 -21.03 -3.47
C ALA A 171 22.46 -21.31 -4.91
N THR A 172 21.15 -21.43 -5.16
CA THR A 172 20.64 -21.94 -6.45
C THR A 172 19.84 -20.92 -7.24
N GLY A 173 19.32 -19.88 -6.60
CA GLY A 173 18.47 -18.93 -7.28
C GLY A 173 16.98 -19.26 -7.23
N GLU A 174 16.62 -20.44 -6.72
CA GLU A 174 15.28 -21.02 -6.88
C GLU A 174 14.33 -20.66 -5.73
N PHE A 175 13.04 -20.54 -6.04
CA PHE A 175 12.00 -20.38 -5.03
C PHE A 175 11.88 -21.65 -4.19
N LEU A 176 12.00 -21.51 -2.86
CA LEU A 176 11.81 -22.65 -1.97
C LEU A 176 10.31 -22.90 -1.83
N VAL A 177 9.89 -24.11 -2.18
CA VAL A 177 8.54 -24.60 -1.93
C VAL A 177 8.35 -24.69 -0.42
N ASP A 178 7.25 -24.13 0.06
CA ASP A 178 6.77 -24.29 1.43
C ASP A 178 6.82 -25.79 1.81
N PRO A 179 7.69 -26.20 2.75
CA PRO A 179 7.83 -27.61 3.13
C PRO A 179 6.55 -28.21 3.72
N ASP A 180 5.70 -27.37 4.31
CA ASP A 180 4.55 -27.79 5.11
C ASP A 180 3.20 -27.51 4.40
N GLY A 181 3.20 -26.66 3.38
CA GLY A 181 2.06 -26.44 2.48
C GLY A 181 0.87 -25.76 3.14
N ASP A 182 1.08 -25.13 4.30
CA ASP A 182 0.04 -24.42 5.05
C ASP A 182 -0.09 -22.94 4.63
N GLY A 183 0.88 -22.41 3.87
CA GLY A 183 0.85 -21.05 3.36
C GLY A 183 0.82 -19.96 4.44
N ASP A 184 1.16 -20.30 5.69
CA ASP A 184 0.87 -19.43 6.86
C ASP A 184 2.12 -18.79 7.48
N HIS A 185 3.32 -19.06 6.96
CA HIS A 185 4.55 -18.41 7.41
C HIS A 185 4.90 -17.17 6.56
N ASP A 186 4.05 -16.14 6.65
CA ASP A 186 4.29 -14.76 6.19
C ASP A 186 5.51 -14.07 6.87
N GLU A 187 6.21 -14.80 7.76
CA GLU A 187 7.17 -14.30 8.75
C GLU A 187 8.62 -14.18 8.28
N GLU A 188 9.05 -14.94 7.25
CA GLU A 188 10.47 -14.99 6.84
C GLU A 188 10.78 -14.14 5.60
N TRP A 189 9.88 -13.22 5.30
CA TRP A 189 9.73 -12.67 3.97
C TRP A 189 10.04 -11.17 4.00
N ALA A 190 11.14 -10.75 3.36
CA ALA A 190 11.63 -9.37 3.40
C ALA A 190 11.70 -8.77 1.99
N ASN A 191 10.67 -8.00 1.62
CA ASN A 191 10.73 -7.07 0.50
C ASN A 191 11.63 -5.88 0.87
N VAL A 192 12.95 -6.12 0.91
CA VAL A 192 14.03 -5.37 1.59
C VAL A 192 14.21 -5.86 3.04
N GLY A 193 15.33 -6.52 3.32
CA GLY A 193 15.68 -7.03 4.64
C GLY A 193 16.79 -6.20 5.29
N PHE A 194 16.57 -5.77 6.54
CA PHE A 194 17.65 -5.39 7.43
C PHE A 194 18.42 -6.66 7.83
N ALA A 195 19.72 -6.73 7.52
CA ALA A 195 20.62 -7.76 8.02
C ALA A 195 21.48 -7.17 9.15
N PHE A 196 21.08 -7.32 10.40
CA PHE A 196 21.93 -6.88 11.51
C PHE A 196 23.19 -7.74 11.58
N ALA A 197 24.30 -7.24 11.06
CA ALA A 197 25.59 -7.87 11.26
C ALA A 197 25.93 -7.81 12.76
N SER A 198 26.18 -8.98 13.36
CA SER A 198 26.88 -9.06 14.64
C SER A 198 28.24 -8.38 14.47
N ASP A 199 28.64 -7.54 15.42
CA ASP A 199 29.97 -6.94 15.47
C ASP A 199 31.03 -8.01 15.18
N ASP A 200 31.84 -7.79 14.14
CA ASP A 200 33.12 -8.51 14.10
C ASP A 200 33.97 -8.01 15.26
N SER A 201 34.88 -8.85 15.74
CA SER A 201 35.73 -8.57 16.89
C SER A 201 36.66 -7.35 16.73
N ASN A 202 36.55 -6.60 15.63
CA ASN A 202 37.39 -5.46 15.28
C ASN A 202 36.64 -4.11 15.27
N GLY A 203 35.37 -4.05 15.64
CA GLY A 203 34.65 -2.79 15.85
C GLY A 203 34.47 -1.95 14.58
N THR A 204 34.48 -2.59 13.42
CA THR A 204 34.10 -1.95 12.16
C THR A 204 32.58 -2.10 12.00
N PRO A 205 31.81 -1.00 11.79
CA PRO A 205 30.40 -1.11 11.47
C PRO A 205 30.27 -1.89 10.17
N VAL A 206 29.89 -3.15 10.26
CA VAL A 206 29.57 -3.96 9.08
C VAL A 206 28.26 -3.40 8.53
N ASN A 207 28.21 -3.14 7.23
CA ASN A 207 27.00 -2.68 6.56
C ASN A 207 25.84 -3.65 6.87
N PRO A 208 24.79 -3.22 7.60
CA PRO A 208 23.68 -4.10 7.94
C PRO A 208 22.69 -4.27 6.78
N TYR A 209 23.04 -3.81 5.58
CA TYR A 209 22.45 -4.28 4.37
C TYR A 209 23.44 -5.25 3.74
N ILE A 210 23.10 -6.54 3.81
CA ILE A 210 23.33 -7.33 2.62
C ILE A 210 22.36 -6.67 1.62
N GLU A 211 22.89 -5.96 0.62
CA GLU A 211 22.22 -5.93 -0.68
C GLU A 211 22.10 -7.42 -1.06
N VAL A 212 21.09 -8.09 -0.52
CA VAL A 212 20.54 -9.20 -1.24
C VAL A 212 19.93 -8.45 -2.39
N GLU A 213 20.56 -8.52 -3.57
CA GLU A 213 19.86 -8.24 -4.82
C GLU A 213 18.49 -8.89 -4.66
N GLY A 214 17.46 -8.10 -4.36
CA GLY A 214 16.14 -8.65 -4.11
C GLY A 214 15.79 -9.41 -5.39
N PRO A 215 15.44 -10.70 -5.34
CA PRO A 215 15.15 -11.47 -6.56
C PRO A 215 13.99 -10.85 -7.36
N ASP A 216 13.18 -9.99 -6.72
CA ASP A 216 12.12 -9.25 -7.33
C ASP A 216 12.55 -7.86 -7.85
N LYS A 217 13.01 -7.83 -9.10
CA LYS A 217 13.37 -6.60 -9.83
C LYS A 217 12.19 -5.67 -10.11
N HIS A 218 10.95 -6.12 -9.89
CA HIS A 218 9.74 -5.37 -10.14
C HIS A 218 9.16 -4.77 -8.85
N LEU A 219 9.73 -5.07 -7.69
CA LEU A 219 9.21 -4.63 -6.41
C LEU A 219 9.15 -3.09 -6.31
N VAL A 220 7.95 -2.56 -6.07
CA VAL A 220 7.72 -1.14 -5.78
C VAL A 220 7.46 -0.96 -4.28
N THR A 221 8.22 -0.07 -3.64
CA THR A 221 8.09 0.26 -2.22
C THR A 221 7.90 1.77 -1.99
N PHE A 222 7.19 2.11 -0.92
CA PHE A 222 6.91 3.50 -0.50
C PHE A 222 7.52 3.82 0.87
N THR A 223 8.59 3.11 1.23
CA THR A 223 9.30 3.26 2.50
C THR A 223 10.18 4.50 2.49
N ASN A 224 10.24 5.21 3.61
CA ASN A 224 11.14 6.34 3.79
C ASN A 224 12.51 5.85 4.28
N HIS A 225 13.54 6.68 4.14
CA HIS A 225 14.88 6.36 4.65
C HIS A 225 15.55 7.55 5.35
N PHE A 226 16.46 7.24 6.28
CA PHE A 226 17.27 8.20 7.00
C PHE A 226 18.48 8.61 6.19
N GLU A 227 18.82 9.88 6.27
CA GLU A 227 19.99 10.43 5.61
C GLU A 227 20.82 11.27 6.57
N TYR A 228 22.13 11.24 6.33
CA TYR A 228 23.03 12.28 6.79
C TYR A 228 23.30 13.22 5.63
N VAL A 229 22.90 14.47 5.79
CA VAL A 229 23.26 15.56 4.88
C VAL A 229 24.51 16.23 5.45
N ASP A 230 25.60 16.19 4.71
CA ASP A 230 26.87 16.81 5.13
C ASP A 230 26.85 18.35 4.98
N GLU A 231 27.90 19.02 5.44
CA GLU A 231 28.02 20.48 5.37
C GLU A 231 28.05 21.01 3.92
N GLN A 232 28.34 20.16 2.94
CA GLN A 232 28.33 20.48 1.51
C GLN A 232 26.97 20.20 0.86
N GLY A 233 26.01 19.65 1.60
CA GLY A 233 24.68 19.31 1.12
C GLY A 233 24.61 17.96 0.40
N ASN A 234 25.63 17.10 0.48
CA ASN A 234 25.53 15.76 -0.09
C ASN A 234 24.72 14.86 0.84
N HIS A 235 23.85 14.06 0.24
CA HIS A 235 22.99 13.12 0.95
C HIS A 235 23.68 11.75 1.02
N HIS A 236 23.85 11.26 2.24
CA HIS A 236 24.39 9.93 2.52
C HIS A 236 23.29 9.12 3.16
N GLU A 237 22.89 8.01 2.54
CA GLU A 237 21.92 7.12 3.15
C GLU A 237 22.49 6.53 4.44
N THR A 238 21.72 6.62 5.52
CA THR A 238 22.12 6.13 6.83
C THR A 238 21.13 5.11 7.33
N HIS A 239 21.66 4.03 7.87
CA HIS A 239 20.90 2.95 8.46
C HIS A 239 21.41 2.76 9.87
N LEU A 240 20.50 2.88 10.85
CA LEU A 240 20.70 2.70 12.29
C LEU A 240 22.18 2.57 12.73
N PRO A 241 22.75 3.61 13.36
CA PRO A 241 22.13 4.21 14.55
C PRO A 241 21.75 5.68 14.35
N ILE A 242 20.59 6.01 14.94
CA ILE A 242 19.92 7.33 15.01
C ILE A 242 20.87 8.49 15.38
N GLY A 243 22.02 8.21 16.00
CA GLY A 243 23.03 9.22 16.36
C GLY A 243 23.81 9.83 15.19
N LYS A 244 23.70 9.31 13.96
CA LYS A 244 24.40 9.83 12.78
C LYS A 244 23.50 10.48 11.73
N THR A 245 22.19 10.38 11.90
CA THR A 245 21.20 10.90 10.95
C THR A 245 20.82 12.33 11.32
N ASN A 246 20.69 13.21 10.33
CA ASN A 246 20.16 14.57 10.52
C ASN A 246 19.03 14.93 9.54
N HIS A 247 18.61 13.99 8.68
CA HIS A 247 17.56 14.20 7.69
C HIS A 247 16.70 12.95 7.50
N PHE A 248 15.48 13.16 7.01
CA PHE A 248 14.53 12.10 6.68
C PHE A 248 14.02 12.29 5.27
N ASN A 249 14.25 11.28 4.42
CA ASN A 249 13.85 11.31 3.03
C ASN A 249 12.49 10.65 2.85
N ASN A 250 11.50 11.49 2.53
CA ASN A 250 10.12 11.10 2.24
C ASN A 250 9.82 11.02 0.74
N GLY A 251 10.84 11.00 -0.13
CA GLY A 251 10.67 11.11 -1.57
C GLY A 251 9.85 9.99 -2.20
N ARG A 252 9.78 8.83 -1.54
CA ARG A 252 8.98 7.67 -1.97
C ARG A 252 7.60 7.59 -1.32
N SER A 253 7.26 8.49 -0.40
CA SER A 253 5.95 8.51 0.24
C SER A 253 4.87 9.07 -0.69
N LEU A 254 3.65 8.54 -0.57
CA LEU A 254 2.45 9.03 -1.23
C LEU A 254 2.00 10.34 -0.59
N LYS A 255 2.18 11.45 -1.30
CA LYS A 255 1.74 12.77 -0.83
C LYS A 255 0.21 12.87 -0.86
N PRO A 256 -0.39 13.72 0.01
CA PRO A 256 -1.83 13.93 0.03
C PRO A 256 -2.38 14.31 -1.33
N PHE A 257 -3.38 13.56 -1.81
CA PHE A 257 -4.16 13.86 -3.01
C PHE A 257 -3.34 13.96 -4.31
N GLU A 258 -2.10 13.47 -4.32
CA GLU A 258 -1.24 13.41 -5.50
C GLU A 258 -1.22 11.95 -5.98
N PRO A 259 -1.89 11.61 -7.10
CA PRO A 259 -1.85 10.26 -7.65
C PRO A 259 -0.43 9.92 -8.11
N VAL A 260 0.03 8.72 -7.76
CA VAL A 260 1.29 8.16 -8.23
C VAL A 260 0.98 6.91 -9.05
N THR A 261 1.42 6.91 -10.31
CA THR A 261 1.22 5.79 -11.24
C THR A 261 2.53 5.04 -11.45
N HIS A 262 2.48 3.72 -11.30
CA HIS A 262 3.54 2.81 -11.71
C HIS A 262 3.03 1.88 -12.81
N VAL A 263 3.84 1.65 -13.84
CA VAL A 263 3.47 0.77 -14.96
C VAL A 263 4.44 -0.39 -15.01
N TYR A 264 3.92 -1.61 -14.86
CA TYR A 264 4.66 -2.83 -15.12
C TYR A 264 4.56 -3.18 -16.60
N ASP A 265 5.70 -3.34 -17.26
CA ASP A 265 5.77 -3.84 -18.64
C ASP A 265 6.00 -5.35 -18.62
N ILE A 266 4.94 -6.13 -18.84
CA ILE A 266 4.91 -7.57 -18.60
C ILE A 266 4.95 -8.33 -19.93
N PRO A 267 6.01 -9.08 -20.24
CA PRO A 267 6.06 -9.88 -21.47
C PRO A 267 5.12 -11.09 -21.35
N ILE A 268 4.02 -11.09 -22.11
CA ILE A 268 3.07 -12.21 -22.11
C ILE A 268 3.57 -13.32 -23.04
N PRO A 269 3.66 -14.58 -22.59
CA PRO A 269 4.07 -15.68 -23.45
C PRO A 269 3.13 -15.84 -24.66
N ALA A 270 3.67 -16.13 -25.84
CA ALA A 270 2.85 -16.47 -27.03
C ALA A 270 1.99 -17.73 -26.85
N THR A 271 2.31 -18.56 -25.84
CA THR A 271 1.55 -19.74 -25.46
C THR A 271 0.51 -19.50 -24.37
N ALA A 272 0.40 -18.26 -23.86
CA ALA A 272 -0.61 -17.90 -22.87
C ALA A 272 -2.01 -17.98 -23.49
N THR A 273 -2.98 -18.41 -22.69
CA THR A 273 -4.38 -18.50 -23.09
C THR A 273 -5.19 -17.39 -22.43
N GLY A 274 -6.19 -16.84 -23.10
CA GLY A 274 -7.10 -15.86 -22.51
C GLY A 274 -8.23 -16.46 -21.65
N PRO A 275 -8.89 -15.64 -20.83
CA PRO A 275 -8.51 -14.26 -20.47
C PRO A 275 -7.37 -14.22 -19.44
N LEU A 276 -6.64 -13.10 -19.36
CA LEU A 276 -5.70 -12.85 -18.26
C LEU A 276 -6.48 -12.34 -17.03
N SER A 277 -6.15 -12.89 -15.86
CA SER A 277 -6.63 -12.40 -14.57
C SER A 277 -5.53 -11.60 -13.86
N VAL A 278 -5.79 -10.32 -13.62
CA VAL A 278 -4.90 -9.41 -12.88
C VAL A 278 -5.41 -9.22 -11.46
N SER A 279 -4.52 -9.37 -10.47
CA SER A 279 -4.77 -9.06 -9.07
C SER A 279 -3.66 -8.17 -8.53
N VAL A 280 -4.02 -7.04 -7.92
CA VAL A 280 -3.06 -6.08 -7.36
C VAL A 280 -3.48 -5.69 -5.94
N ARG A 281 -2.53 -5.66 -5.01
CA ARG A 281 -2.72 -5.28 -3.61
C ARG A 281 -1.66 -4.28 -3.18
N LEU A 282 -2.06 -3.26 -2.43
CA LEU A 282 -1.13 -2.42 -1.68
C LEU A 282 -1.04 -2.96 -0.26
N ARG A 283 0.14 -3.43 0.13
CA ARG A 283 0.36 -4.15 1.39
C ARG A 283 1.07 -3.25 2.38
N PHE A 284 0.71 -3.36 3.66
CA PHE A 284 1.34 -2.64 4.77
C PHE A 284 1.80 -3.62 5.86
N ARG A 285 3.02 -3.44 6.38
CA ARG A 285 3.55 -4.15 7.55
C ARG A 285 4.18 -3.18 8.54
N HIS A 286 3.83 -3.32 9.82
CA HIS A 286 4.28 -2.44 10.90
C HIS A 286 5.77 -2.51 11.19
N PHE A 287 6.28 -3.73 11.34
CA PHE A 287 7.66 -4.03 11.66
C PHE A 287 8.10 -5.24 10.83
N LEU A 288 9.37 -5.28 10.43
CA LEU A 288 9.93 -6.53 9.92
C LEU A 288 10.06 -7.53 11.08
N PRO A 289 9.65 -8.80 10.91
CA PRO A 289 9.87 -9.84 11.93
C PRO A 289 11.34 -9.96 12.34
N SER A 290 12.27 -9.84 11.38
CA SER A 290 13.72 -9.85 11.66
C SER A 290 14.18 -8.70 12.56
N PHE A 291 13.56 -7.52 12.43
CA PHE A 291 13.84 -6.37 13.30
C PHE A 291 13.37 -6.63 14.73
N LEU A 292 12.19 -7.21 14.90
CA LEU A 292 11.69 -7.56 16.23
C LEU A 292 12.51 -8.68 16.89
N ARG A 293 12.93 -9.70 16.12
CA ARG A 293 13.84 -10.76 16.61
C ARG A 293 15.19 -10.20 17.03
N TYR A 294 15.73 -9.24 16.28
CA TYR A 294 16.95 -8.53 16.69
C TYR A 294 16.78 -7.73 18.00
N LEU A 295 15.65 -7.04 18.17
CA LEU A 295 15.36 -6.34 19.43
C LEU A 295 15.19 -7.33 20.59
N LYS A 296 14.54 -8.46 20.34
CA LYS A 296 14.38 -9.57 21.29
C LYS A 296 15.73 -10.13 21.75
N ASP A 297 16.68 -10.35 20.84
CA ASP A 297 18.02 -10.83 21.17
C ASP A 297 18.79 -9.88 22.10
N ARG A 298 18.46 -8.58 22.06
CA ARG A 298 19.05 -7.55 22.93
C ARG A 298 18.35 -7.41 24.28
N ASP A 299 17.03 -7.56 24.31
CA ASP A 299 16.23 -7.56 25.53
C ASP A 299 15.07 -8.56 25.42
N ASN A 300 15.32 -9.77 25.91
CA ASN A 300 14.37 -10.88 25.87
C ASN A 300 13.13 -10.66 26.75
N SER A 301 13.07 -9.61 27.57
CA SER A 301 11.97 -9.38 28.51
C SER A 301 10.79 -8.60 27.91
N LEU A 302 10.99 -7.91 26.78
CA LEU A 302 9.99 -7.01 26.18
C LEU A 302 9.35 -7.55 24.90
N ILE A 303 10.03 -8.44 24.16
CA ILE A 303 9.54 -8.97 22.88
C ILE A 303 9.54 -10.50 22.92
N THR A 304 8.37 -11.09 22.72
CA THR A 304 8.14 -12.54 22.62
C THR A 304 7.83 -12.93 21.17
N GLU A 305 7.95 -14.21 20.82
CA GLU A 305 7.49 -14.68 19.49
C GLU A 305 5.99 -14.42 19.32
N GLU A 306 5.18 -14.60 20.38
CA GLU A 306 3.75 -14.25 20.34
C GLU A 306 3.49 -12.79 19.94
N ILE A 307 4.38 -11.85 20.27
CA ILE A 307 4.30 -10.45 19.83
C ILE A 307 4.73 -10.28 18.37
N ILE A 308 5.73 -11.05 17.93
CA ILE A 308 6.19 -11.06 16.54
C ILE A 308 5.09 -11.60 15.63
N ASP A 309 4.42 -12.68 16.04
CA ASP A 309 3.31 -13.34 15.32
C ASP A 309 2.08 -12.42 15.22
N ARG A 310 1.94 -11.43 16.11
CA ARG A 310 0.90 -10.39 16.02
C ARG A 310 1.16 -9.35 14.93
N VAL A 311 2.36 -9.30 14.35
CA VAL A 311 2.66 -8.38 13.25
C VAL A 311 2.04 -8.88 11.97
N GLN A 312 0.79 -8.49 11.77
CA GLN A 312 0.05 -8.81 10.56
C GLN A 312 0.40 -7.88 9.41
N ILE A 313 0.31 -8.44 8.20
CA ILE A 313 0.29 -7.68 6.96
C ILE A 313 -1.16 -7.27 6.69
N ILE A 314 -1.36 -5.99 6.41
CA ILE A 314 -2.66 -5.40 6.14
C ILE A 314 -2.75 -5.08 4.66
N ASP A 315 -3.81 -5.54 4.00
CA ASP A 315 -4.20 -5.05 2.68
C ASP A 315 -4.75 -3.63 2.84
N MET A 316 -4.00 -2.62 2.39
CA MET A 316 -4.47 -1.23 2.41
C MET A 316 -5.61 -1.05 1.40
N CYS A 317 -5.43 -1.56 0.19
CA CYS A 317 -6.43 -1.59 -0.86
C CYS A 317 -6.05 -2.63 -1.90
N ALA A 318 -7.03 -3.08 -2.68
CA ALA A 318 -6.84 -4.08 -3.72
C ALA A 318 -7.73 -3.77 -4.94
N GLN A 319 -7.26 -4.17 -6.11
CA GLN A 319 -8.00 -4.13 -7.36
C GLN A 319 -7.75 -5.39 -8.17
N SER A 320 -8.74 -5.76 -8.98
CA SER A 320 -8.63 -6.88 -9.91
C SER A 320 -9.21 -6.50 -11.26
N LYS A 321 -8.65 -7.06 -12.33
CA LYS A 321 -9.12 -6.83 -13.70
C LYS A 321 -9.03 -8.11 -14.52
N GLN A 322 -10.06 -8.38 -15.32
CA GLN A 322 -9.99 -9.37 -16.41
C GLN A 322 -9.58 -8.64 -17.69
N VAL A 323 -8.65 -9.22 -18.43
CA VAL A 323 -8.17 -8.70 -19.71
C VAL A 323 -8.38 -9.79 -20.75
N GLU A 324 -9.18 -9.50 -21.76
CA GLU A 324 -9.45 -10.47 -22.82
C GLU A 324 -8.19 -10.73 -23.63
N MET A 325 -8.03 -11.95 -24.13
CA MET A 325 -7.02 -12.24 -25.14
C MET A 325 -7.70 -12.77 -26.39
N ASP A 326 -7.42 -12.15 -27.52
CA ASP A 326 -7.89 -12.63 -28.81
C ASP A 326 -7.04 -13.84 -29.25
N PRO A 327 -7.62 -15.04 -29.40
CA PRO A 327 -6.90 -16.20 -29.92
C PRO A 327 -6.61 -16.11 -31.43
N ASP A 328 -7.24 -15.20 -32.17
CA ASP A 328 -7.32 -15.22 -33.65
C ASP A 328 -6.41 -14.21 -34.36
N VAL A 329 -5.44 -13.58 -33.68
CA VAL A 329 -4.37 -12.86 -34.39
C VAL A 329 -3.36 -13.88 -34.89
N ASP A 330 -3.55 -14.32 -36.13
CA ASP A 330 -2.61 -15.13 -36.89
C ASP A 330 -1.26 -14.39 -37.03
N LEU A 331 -0.36 -14.64 -36.08
CA LEU A 331 1.02 -14.12 -36.09
C LEU A 331 1.89 -14.79 -37.16
N ASN A 332 1.34 -15.77 -37.88
CA ASN A 332 1.93 -16.32 -39.09
C ASN A 332 1.18 -15.71 -40.28
N GLY A 333 1.89 -15.06 -41.19
CA GLY A 333 1.28 -14.48 -42.38
C GLY A 333 0.85 -15.55 -43.39
N ASP A 334 -0.17 -16.35 -43.07
CA ASP A 334 -0.85 -17.25 -44.00
C ASP A 334 -2.38 -17.12 -44.01
N GLY A 335 -2.93 -16.10 -43.34
CA GLY A 335 -4.33 -15.71 -43.45
C GLY A 335 -4.83 -15.63 -44.89
N GLU A 336 -5.65 -16.63 -45.27
CA GLU A 336 -6.56 -16.54 -46.41
C GLU A 336 -7.37 -15.26 -46.24
N ILE A 337 -7.05 -14.25 -47.05
CA ILE A 337 -7.91 -13.09 -47.19
C ILE A 337 -9.24 -13.63 -47.70
N ASP A 338 -10.28 -13.55 -46.86
CA ASP A 338 -11.64 -13.88 -47.26
C ASP A 338 -11.92 -13.08 -48.55
N GLN A 339 -12.17 -13.78 -49.66
CA GLN A 339 -12.26 -13.14 -50.99
C GLN A 339 -13.37 -12.06 -51.03
N LEU A 340 -14.30 -12.10 -50.08
CA LEU A 340 -15.31 -11.09 -49.85
C LEU A 340 -14.74 -9.75 -49.35
N ASP A 341 -13.75 -9.76 -48.44
CA ASP A 341 -13.16 -8.53 -47.89
C ASP A 341 -12.24 -7.82 -48.87
N LEU A 342 -11.53 -8.58 -49.72
CA LEU A 342 -10.69 -8.01 -50.78
C LEU A 342 -11.51 -7.31 -51.86
N LEU A 343 -12.68 -7.88 -52.21
CA LEU A 343 -13.61 -7.28 -53.18
C LEU A 343 -14.28 -6.03 -52.63
N GLU A 344 -14.68 -6.02 -51.36
CA GLU A 344 -15.27 -4.84 -50.72
C GLU A 344 -14.21 -3.73 -50.54
N PHE A 345 -12.99 -4.08 -50.14
CA PHE A 345 -11.86 -3.16 -50.07
C PHE A 345 -11.51 -2.55 -51.43
N MET A 346 -11.36 -3.37 -52.48
CA MET A 346 -11.08 -2.88 -53.83
C MET A 346 -12.21 -1.99 -54.37
N ARG A 347 -13.47 -2.30 -54.03
CA ARG A 347 -14.63 -1.48 -54.39
C ARG A 347 -14.62 -0.13 -53.69
N GLN A 348 -14.34 -0.09 -52.39
CA GLN A 348 -14.22 1.15 -51.62
C GLN A 348 -13.04 2.00 -52.10
N TRP A 349 -11.89 1.37 -52.37
CA TRP A 349 -10.71 2.07 -52.91
C TRP A 349 -10.98 2.68 -54.29
N HIS A 350 -11.65 1.94 -55.18
CA HIS A 350 -12.00 2.44 -56.52
C HIS A 350 -13.02 3.60 -56.46
N LEU A 351 -13.96 3.57 -55.51
CA LEU A 351 -14.93 4.65 -55.30
C LEU A 351 -14.30 5.92 -54.71
N GLN A 352 -13.25 5.79 -53.89
CA GLN A 352 -12.56 6.94 -53.28
C GLN A 352 -11.53 7.60 -54.21
N HIS A 353 -11.07 6.91 -55.25
CA HIS A 353 -9.98 7.38 -56.13
C HIS A 353 -10.43 7.62 -57.58
N MET A 354 -11.75 7.64 -57.83
CA MET A 354 -12.34 8.14 -59.06
C MET A 354 -13.04 9.48 -58.81
N GLU A 355 -12.24 10.52 -58.68
CA GLU A 355 -12.45 11.87 -59.25
C GLU A 355 -11.11 12.59 -59.41
#